data_AF-A0A2R5LQ51-F1
#
_entry.id   AF-A0A2R5LQ51-F1
#
_cell.length_a   1.000
_cell.length_b   1.000
_cell.length_c   1.000
_cell.angle_alpha   90.00
_cell.angle_beta   90.00
_cell.angle_gamma   90.00
#
_symmetry.space_group_name_H-M   'P 1'
#
loop_
_entity.id
_entity.type
_entity.pdbx_description
1 polymer ?
#
loop_
_entity_poly.entity_id
_entity_poly.type
_entity_poly.pdbx_seq_one_letter_code
_entity_poly.pdbx_strand_id
1 'polypeptide(L)'
;MMPRKPIWLLLLITLLCGFLFYRMTYLTHIDSLSGRTGTDTQGDVSTHGSSNTSTSSPNRTVTPKLAVVTCGDRLNLTLMNVKSVVAFSRGPLHMLLFADPPNMDFLLKELSKWPRKVRQRVTVEV
;
A
#
# COMPACT_ATOMS: atom_id res chain seq x y z
N MET A 1 -38.47 -35.86 25.18
CA MET A 1 -38.31 -34.45 24.75
C MET A 1 -36.98 -34.32 24.03
N MET A 2 -36.99 -34.21 22.70
CA MET A 2 -35.76 -34.11 21.90
C MET A 2 -35.27 -32.65 21.83
N PRO A 3 -33.98 -32.37 22.08
CA PRO A 3 -33.45 -31.01 21.98
C PRO A 3 -33.29 -30.64 20.50
N ARG A 4 -34.05 -29.64 20.06
CA ARG A 4 -33.86 -29.00 18.75
C ARG A 4 -32.52 -28.28 18.78
N LYS A 5 -31.50 -28.86 18.15
CA LYS A 5 -30.18 -28.24 18.02
C LYS A 5 -30.32 -26.94 17.22
N PRO A 6 -29.64 -25.84 17.61
CA PRO A 6 -29.75 -24.56 16.94
C PRO A 6 -29.01 -24.60 15.61
N ILE A 7 -29.72 -25.02 14.55
CA ILE A 7 -29.25 -25.01 13.15
C ILE A 7 -28.69 -23.64 12.76
N TRP A 8 -29.24 -22.57 13.34
CA TRP A 8 -28.79 -21.20 13.17
C TRP A 8 -27.34 -20.96 13.62
N LEU A 9 -26.88 -21.64 14.67
CA LEU A 9 -25.51 -21.53 15.17
C LEU A 9 -24.51 -22.14 14.16
N LEU A 10 -24.87 -23.25 13.53
CA LEU A 10 -24.04 -23.91 12.52
C LEU A 10 -23.93 -23.05 11.24
N LEU A 11 -25.01 -22.38 10.84
CA LEU A 11 -24.99 -21.43 9.72
C LEU A 11 -24.11 -20.20 10.02
N LEU A 12 -24.18 -19.68 11.25
CA LEU A 12 -23.32 -18.57 11.65
C LEU A 12 -21.83 -18.96 11.65
N ILE A 13 -21.51 -20.14 12.18
CA ILE A 13 -20.14 -20.66 12.23
C ILE A 13 -19.60 -20.90 10.82
N THR A 14 -20.39 -21.47 9.92
CA THR A 14 -19.96 -21.71 8.54
C THR A 14 -19.72 -20.41 7.76
N LEU A 15 -20.57 -19.39 7.96
CA LEU A 15 -20.35 -18.05 7.39
C LEU A 15 -19.09 -17.38 7.95
N LEU A 16 -18.89 -17.44 9.26
CA LEU A 16 -17.68 -16.92 9.92
C LEU A 16 -16.42 -17.62 9.41
N CYS A 17 -16.43 -18.95 9.33
CA CYS A 17 -15.32 -19.71 8.77
C CYS A 17 -15.06 -19.33 7.31
N GLY A 18 -16.10 -19.23 6.47
CA GLY A 18 -15.95 -18.82 5.08
C GLY A 18 -15.36 -17.41 4.95
N PHE A 19 -15.80 -16.46 5.78
CA PHE A 19 -15.27 -15.10 5.82
C PHE A 19 -13.81 -15.06 6.27
N LEU A 20 -13.44 -15.84 7.30
CA LEU A 20 -12.06 -15.93 7.78
C LEU A 20 -11.13 -16.60 6.76
N PHE A 21 -11.58 -17.68 6.10
CA PHE A 21 -10.83 -18.31 5.01
C PHE A 21 -10.67 -17.37 3.82
N TYR A 22 -11.73 -16.68 3.41
CA TYR A 22 -11.66 -15.67 2.35
C TYR A 22 -10.66 -14.56 2.71
N ARG A 23 -10.69 -14.04 3.94
CA ARG A 23 -9.73 -13.05 4.43
C ARG A 23 -8.30 -13.58 4.44
N MET A 24 -8.08 -14.79 4.93
CA MET A 24 -6.74 -15.39 4.97
C MET A 24 -6.20 -15.62 3.55
N THR A 25 -6.98 -16.21 2.64
CA THR A 25 -6.48 -16.52 1.29
C THR A 25 -6.32 -15.26 0.42
N TYR A 26 -7.23 -14.29 0.51
CA TYR A 26 -7.17 -13.09 -0.35
C TYR A 26 -6.28 -11.97 0.18
N LEU A 27 -6.09 -11.82 1.50
CA LEU A 27 -5.16 -10.80 2.02
C LEU A 27 -3.71 -11.27 2.16
N THR A 28 -3.45 -12.57 2.37
CA THR A 28 -2.06 -13.06 2.48
C THR A 28 -1.28 -12.99 1.17
N HIS A 29 -1.95 -12.87 0.02
CA HIS A 29 -1.28 -12.66 -1.27
C HIS A 29 -0.63 -11.25 -1.37
N ILE A 30 -0.98 -10.30 -0.51
CA ILE A 30 -0.39 -8.94 -0.51
C ILE A 30 0.83 -8.87 0.44
N ASP A 31 0.89 -9.70 1.49
CA ASP A 31 1.95 -9.64 2.50
C ASP A 31 3.24 -10.41 2.10
N SER A 32 3.25 -11.16 0.99
CA SER A 32 4.43 -11.89 0.51
C SER A 32 5.56 -11.00 -0.05
N LEU A 33 5.40 -9.67 -0.06
CA LEU A 33 6.46 -8.73 -0.48
C LEU A 33 7.28 -8.15 0.68
N SER A 34 6.98 -8.51 1.93
CA SER A 34 7.71 -8.01 3.12
C SER A 34 8.42 -9.14 3.89
N GLY A 35 9.28 -9.88 3.18
CA GLY A 35 10.09 -10.94 3.77
C GLY A 35 11.54 -10.89 3.30
N ARG A 36 12.26 -9.82 3.64
CA ARG A 36 13.74 -9.81 3.54
C ARG A 36 14.31 -9.42 4.90
N THR A 37 14.30 -10.39 5.82
CA THR A 37 15.15 -10.40 7.01
C THR A 37 16.60 -10.46 6.55
N GLY A 38 17.30 -9.33 6.63
CA GLY A 38 18.75 -9.28 6.52
C GLY A 38 19.35 -9.85 7.81
N THR A 39 19.79 -11.09 7.76
CA THR A 39 20.71 -11.64 8.76
C THR A 39 22.10 -11.11 8.43
N ASP A 40 22.62 -10.25 9.31
CA ASP A 40 24.01 -9.82 9.32
C ASP A 40 24.92 -11.05 9.32
N THR A 41 25.62 -11.28 8.21
CA THR A 41 26.74 -12.21 8.16
C THR A 41 28.00 -11.38 8.19
N GLN A 42 28.64 -11.39 9.36
CA GLN A 42 29.98 -10.87 9.57
C GLN A 42 31.00 -11.86 9.00
N GLY A 43 31.89 -11.35 8.15
CA GLY A 43 33.00 -12.03 7.49
C GLY A 43 33.26 -11.32 6.16
N ASP A 44 34.44 -10.93 5.75
CA ASP A 44 35.80 -11.15 6.23
C ASP A 44 36.65 -10.03 5.62
N VAL A 45 37.72 -9.62 6.31
CA VAL A 45 38.69 -8.64 5.81
C VAL A 45 39.51 -9.30 4.71
N SER A 46 39.53 -8.71 3.52
CA SER A 46 40.63 -8.91 2.57
C SER A 46 40.78 -7.71 1.64
N THR A 47 42.03 -7.31 1.51
CA THR A 47 42.57 -6.07 0.95
C THR A 47 42.89 -6.22 -0.54
N HIS A 48 42.91 -5.07 -1.24
CA HIS A 48 43.53 -4.75 -2.55
C HIS A 48 42.77 -5.02 -3.87
N GLY A 49 42.62 -3.93 -4.65
CA GLY A 49 42.48 -3.99 -6.10
C GLY A 49 41.80 -2.76 -6.74
N SER A 50 42.57 -1.71 -7.03
CA SER A 50 42.16 -0.52 -7.80
C SER A 50 41.39 -0.81 -9.08
N SER A 51 40.40 0.03 -9.40
CA SER A 51 40.29 0.69 -10.72
C SER A 51 39.25 1.82 -10.66
N ASN A 52 39.70 3.04 -10.94
CA ASN A 52 38.91 4.25 -10.98
C ASN A 52 37.99 4.25 -12.20
N THR A 53 36.67 4.29 -11.99
CA THR A 53 35.77 4.96 -12.92
C THR A 53 34.61 5.54 -12.12
N SER A 54 34.88 6.66 -11.44
CA SER A 54 33.88 7.56 -10.90
C SER A 54 33.11 8.20 -12.06
N THR A 55 32.23 7.42 -12.68
CA THR A 55 31.16 7.95 -13.51
C THR A 55 30.21 8.66 -12.56
N SER A 56 30.36 9.97 -12.44
CA SER A 56 29.41 10.84 -11.77
C SER A 56 28.07 10.75 -12.51
N SER A 57 27.26 9.74 -12.16
CA SER A 57 25.85 9.73 -12.56
C SER A 57 25.25 11.04 -12.05
N PRO A 58 24.55 11.81 -12.89
CA PRO A 58 23.81 12.97 -12.42
C PRO A 58 22.94 12.50 -11.26
N ASN A 59 22.90 13.28 -10.19
CA ASN A 59 22.19 12.98 -8.96
C ASN A 59 20.71 12.74 -9.29
N ARG A 60 20.33 11.49 -9.64
CA ARG A 60 19.00 11.17 -10.14
C ARG A 60 18.05 11.28 -8.96
N THR A 61 17.30 12.38 -8.92
CA THR A 61 16.21 12.55 -7.96
C THR A 61 15.16 11.49 -8.26
N VAL A 62 15.15 10.41 -7.48
CA VAL A 62 14.14 9.35 -7.59
C VAL A 62 12.84 9.88 -6.99
N THR A 63 11.80 10.00 -7.81
CA THR A 63 10.45 10.34 -7.34
C THR A 63 9.76 9.08 -6.82
N PRO A 64 9.40 9.02 -5.53
CA PRO A 64 8.68 7.88 -4.98
C PRO A 64 7.31 7.72 -5.65
N LYS A 65 6.94 6.46 -5.93
CA LYS A 65 5.61 6.09 -6.44
C LYS A 65 4.76 5.53 -5.30
N LEU A 66 3.54 6.04 -5.16
CA LEU A 66 2.54 5.56 -4.20
C LEU A 66 1.39 4.94 -4.96
N ALA A 67 1.21 3.62 -4.82
CA ALA A 67 -0.02 2.97 -5.26
C ALA A 67 -1.12 3.17 -4.20
N VAL A 68 -2.24 3.73 -4.62
CA VAL A 68 -3.42 3.97 -3.78
C VAL A 68 -4.53 3.08 -4.30
N VAL A 69 -4.85 2.04 -3.53
CA VAL A 69 -5.94 1.12 -3.86
C VAL A 69 -7.08 1.37 -2.88
N THR A 70 -8.30 1.55 -3.39
CA THR A 70 -9.49 1.63 -2.54
C THR A 70 -10.70 1.01 -3.21
N CYS A 71 -11.51 0.32 -2.43
CA CYS A 71 -12.77 -0.24 -2.90
C CYS A 71 -13.80 -0.26 -1.76
N GLY A 72 -15.08 -0.22 -2.14
CA GLY A 72 -16.18 -0.26 -1.20
C GLY A 72 -16.20 0.94 -0.24
N ASP A 73 -16.31 0.68 1.06
CA ASP A 73 -16.50 1.67 2.13
C ASP A 73 -15.18 2.21 2.73
N ARG A 74 -14.03 1.81 2.19
CA ARG A 74 -12.70 2.13 2.74
C ARG A 74 -12.14 3.50 2.33
N LEU A 75 -12.88 4.24 1.52
CA LEU A 75 -12.46 5.51 0.93
C LEU A 75 -11.96 6.53 1.96
N ASN A 76 -12.66 6.66 3.09
CA ASN A 76 -12.29 7.64 4.13
C ASN A 76 -10.92 7.29 4.76
N LEU A 77 -10.69 6.01 5.05
CA LEU A 77 -9.41 5.52 5.56
C LEU A 77 -8.30 5.72 4.53
N THR A 78 -8.56 5.40 3.26
CA THR A 78 -7.60 5.64 2.17
C THR A 78 -7.24 7.11 2.07
N LEU A 79 -8.22 8.03 2.11
CA LEU A 79 -7.97 9.47 2.05
C LEU A 79 -7.16 9.97 3.24
N MET A 80 -7.41 9.45 4.45
CA MET A 80 -6.59 9.77 5.63
C MET A 80 -5.14 9.36 5.43
N ASN A 81 -4.90 8.15 4.93
CA ASN A 81 -3.55 7.63 4.65
C ASN A 81 -2.85 8.43 3.54
N VAL A 82 -3.57 8.77 2.48
CA VAL A 82 -3.04 9.60 1.39
C VAL A 82 -2.65 11.00 1.91
N LYS A 83 -3.49 11.60 2.76
CA LYS A 83 -3.20 12.90 3.40
C LYS A 83 -1.98 12.83 4.30
N SER A 84 -1.82 11.77 5.10
CA SER A 84 -0.64 11.63 5.96
C SER A 84 0.64 11.46 5.15
N VAL A 85 0.64 10.63 4.12
CA VAL A 85 1.80 10.48 3.22
C VAL A 85 2.18 11.81 2.57
N VAL A 86 1.21 12.59 2.11
CA VAL A 86 1.45 13.91 1.52
C VAL A 86 1.96 14.92 2.54
N ALA A 87 1.46 14.89 3.78
CA ALA A 87 1.89 15.79 4.84
C ALA A 87 3.36 15.54 5.25
N PHE A 88 3.78 14.26 5.27
CA PHE A 88 5.14 13.87 5.65
C PHE A 88 6.11 13.82 4.47
N SER A 89 5.63 13.82 3.23
CA SER A 89 6.50 13.90 2.05
C SER A 89 7.14 15.27 1.92
N ARG A 90 8.48 15.28 1.84
CA ARG A 90 9.27 16.50 1.59
C ARG A 90 9.45 16.80 0.09
N GLY A 91 9.23 15.83 -0.77
CA GLY A 91 9.50 15.91 -2.21
C GLY A 91 8.30 15.63 -3.10
N PRO A 92 8.51 15.59 -4.42
CA PRO A 92 7.48 15.19 -5.38
C PRO A 92 7.03 13.75 -5.12
N LEU A 93 5.76 13.47 -5.39
CA LEU A 93 5.14 12.15 -5.22
C LEU A 93 4.34 11.81 -6.47
N HIS A 94 4.48 10.58 -6.96
CA HIS A 94 3.70 10.06 -8.08
C HIS A 94 2.67 9.06 -7.57
N MET A 95 1.39 9.39 -7.65
CA MET A 95 0.30 8.53 -7.19
C MET A 95 -0.31 7.76 -8.35
N LEU A 96 -0.41 6.44 -8.18
CA LEU A 96 -1.15 5.53 -9.05
C LEU A 96 -2.46 5.16 -8.36
N LEU A 97 -3.61 5.54 -8.91
CA LEU A 97 -4.91 5.33 -8.30
C LEU A 97 -5.60 4.10 -8.88
N PHE A 98 -6.06 3.20 -8.01
CA PHE A 98 -6.86 2.04 -8.39
C PHE A 98 -8.11 2.01 -7.52
N ALA A 99 -9.27 2.27 -8.10
CA ALA A 99 -10.54 2.27 -7.38
C ALA A 99 -11.71 1.88 -8.28
N ASP A 100 -12.81 1.43 -7.66
CA ASP A 100 -14.08 1.31 -8.35
C ASP A 100 -14.60 2.71 -8.77
N PRO A 101 -15.40 2.81 -9.85
CA PRO A 101 -15.79 4.08 -10.44
C PRO A 101 -16.30 5.16 -9.46
N PRO A 102 -17.23 4.88 -8.53
CA PRO A 102 -17.72 5.92 -7.63
C PRO A 102 -16.65 6.42 -6.65
N ASN A 103 -15.73 5.53 -6.23
CA ASN A 103 -14.61 5.90 -5.37
C ASN A 103 -13.52 6.66 -6.13
N MET A 104 -13.30 6.32 -7.41
CA MET A 104 -12.36 7.05 -8.26
C MET A 104 -12.81 8.51 -8.45
N ASP A 105 -14.07 8.72 -8.79
CA ASP A 105 -14.63 10.07 -8.97
C ASP A 105 -14.52 10.89 -7.68
N PHE A 106 -14.83 10.27 -6.54
CA PHE A 106 -14.71 10.93 -5.25
C PHE A 106 -13.26 11.25 -4.89
N LEU A 107 -12.33 10.32 -5.10
CA LEU A 107 -10.89 10.53 -4.88
C LEU A 107 -10.41 11.73 -5.71
N LEU A 108 -10.64 11.73 -7.02
CA LEU A 108 -10.21 12.81 -7.90
C LEU A 108 -10.83 14.15 -7.49
N LYS A 109 -12.11 14.15 -7.09
CA LYS A 109 -12.79 15.35 -6.56
C LYS A 109 -12.12 15.85 -5.28
N GLU A 110 -11.78 14.99 -4.33
CA GLU A 110 -11.12 15.40 -3.09
C GLU A 110 -9.68 15.88 -3.33
N LEU A 111 -8.93 15.21 -4.20
CA LEU A 111 -7.57 15.61 -4.58
C LEU A 111 -7.57 16.98 -5.29
N SER A 112 -8.62 17.28 -6.07
CA SER A 112 -8.74 18.58 -6.76
C SER A 112 -8.85 19.77 -5.80
N LYS A 113 -9.41 19.54 -4.60
CA LYS A 113 -9.60 20.57 -3.56
C LYS A 113 -8.33 20.90 -2.79
N TRP A 114 -7.24 20.14 -3.00
CA TRP A 114 -6.01 20.36 -2.25
C TRP A 114 -5.37 21.73 -2.54
N PRO A 115 -4.65 22.30 -1.55
CA PRO A 115 -3.93 23.55 -1.73
C PRO A 115 -2.97 23.47 -2.92
N ARG A 116 -2.81 24.59 -3.65
CA ARG A 116 -1.95 24.67 -4.85
C ARG A 116 -0.52 24.14 -4.59
N LYS A 117 0.06 24.46 -3.43
CA LYS A 117 1.39 24.00 -3.01
C LYS A 117 1.50 22.47 -2.91
N VAL A 118 0.40 21.79 -2.58
CA VAL A 118 0.35 20.33 -2.53
C VAL A 118 0.23 19.78 -3.94
N ARG A 119 -0.72 20.30 -4.73
CA ARG A 119 -0.97 19.82 -6.10
C ARG A 119 0.25 19.96 -7.03
N GLN A 120 1.10 20.98 -6.82
CA GLN A 120 2.34 21.13 -7.59
C GLN A 120 3.38 20.03 -7.32
N ARG A 121 3.26 19.30 -6.21
CA ARG A 121 4.21 18.26 -5.80
C ARG A 121 3.67 16.85 -6.04
N VAL A 122 2.39 16.71 -6.39
CA VAL A 122 1.73 15.42 -6.53
C VAL A 122 1.29 15.24 -7.97
N THR A 123 1.78 14.18 -8.61
CA THR A 123 1.30 13.73 -9.93
C THR A 123 0.34 12.57 -9.71
N VAL A 124 -0.75 12.53 -10.47
CA VAL A 124 -1.80 11.51 -10.34
C VAL A 124 -1.99 10.82 -11.69
N GLU A 125 -2.00 9.50 -11.66
CA GLU A 125 -2.26 8.60 -12.79
C GLU A 125 -3.37 7.62 -12.36
N VAL A 126 -4.33 7.37 -13.24
CA VAL A 126 -5.56 6.60 -13.00
C VAL A 126 -5.60 5.41 -13.95
#